data_AF-A0A9E2I395-F1
#
_entry.id   AF-A0A9E2I395-F1
#
_cell.length_a   1.000
_cell.length_b   1.000
_cell.length_c   1.000
_cell.angle_alpha   90.00
_cell.angle_beta   90.00
_cell.angle_gamma   90.00
#
_symmetry.space_group_name_H-M   'P 1'
#
loop_
_entity.id
_entity.type
_entity.pdbx_description
1 polymer ?
#
loop_
_entity_poly.entity_id
_entity_poly.type
_entity_poly.pdbx_seq_one_letter_code
_entity_poly.pdbx_strand_id
1 'polypeptide(L)'
;MSVMAVPATVERVANALHISADKLMQRSVRAFLRQEMRAAQMDIADLQDRYGVMDAVGLQKEIEQGEIYSHPAWENSIEWEQLESHLTHLERLLDDV
;
A
#
# COMPACT_ATOMS: atom_id res chain seq x y z
N MET A 1 -6.18 19.13 25.95
CA MET A 1 -5.95 17.89 25.17
C MET A 1 -7.07 16.93 25.54
N SER A 2 -7.92 16.55 24.59
CA SER A 2 -8.92 15.50 24.84
C SER A 2 -8.18 14.17 24.91
N VAL A 3 -8.16 13.54 26.08
CA VAL A 3 -7.65 12.17 26.21
C VAL A 3 -8.67 11.29 25.50
N MET A 4 -8.37 10.84 24.28
CA MET A 4 -9.19 9.81 23.65
C MET A 4 -9.12 8.57 24.55
N ALA A 5 -10.28 8.13 25.03
CA ALA A 5 -10.38 6.90 25.79
C ALA A 5 -9.88 5.74 24.91
N VAL A 6 -8.93 4.96 25.42
CA VAL A 6 -8.49 3.74 24.75
C VAL A 6 -9.69 2.79 24.68
N PRO A 7 -10.03 2.23 23.49
CA PRO A 7 -11.14 1.30 23.40
C PRO A 7 -10.92 0.10 24.32
N ALA A 8 -11.96 -0.34 25.04
CA ALA A 8 -11.86 -1.49 25.96
C ALA A 8 -11.32 -2.77 25.29
N THR A 9 -11.56 -2.92 23.98
CA THR A 9 -10.99 -4.01 23.17
C THR A 9 -9.47 -3.95 23.11
N VAL A 10 -8.88 -2.76 22.94
CA VAL A 10 -7.42 -2.56 22.88
C VAL A 10 -6.81 -2.89 24.24
N GLU A 11 -7.39 -2.42 25.35
CA GLU A 11 -6.89 -2.74 26.69
C GLU A 11 -6.91 -4.24 26.96
N ARG A 12 -8.01 -4.93 26.62
CA ARG A 12 -8.14 -6.37 26.80
C ARG A 12 -7.06 -7.15 26.04
N VAL A 13 -6.83 -6.80 24.77
CA VAL A 13 -5.81 -7.45 23.94
C VAL A 13 -4.41 -7.12 24.43
N ALA A 14 -4.15 -5.87 24.81
CA ALA A 14 -2.86 -5.44 25.36
C ALA A 14 -2.51 -6.22 26.63
N ASN A 15 -3.47 -6.37 27.54
CA ASN A 15 -3.33 -7.18 28.76
C ASN A 15 -3.06 -8.66 28.44
N ALA A 16 -3.81 -9.25 27.51
CA ALA A 16 -3.63 -10.64 27.10
C ALA A 16 -2.26 -10.90 26.44
N LEU A 17 -1.68 -9.88 25.78
CA LEU A 17 -0.37 -9.93 25.14
C LEU A 17 0.78 -9.41 26.02
N HIS A 18 0.48 -9.01 27.27
CA HIS A 18 1.44 -8.42 28.20
C HIS A 18 2.23 -7.24 27.62
N ILE A 19 1.55 -6.34 26.90
CA ILE A 19 2.10 -5.08 26.36
C ILE A 19 1.20 -3.89 26.75
N SER A 20 1.73 -2.66 26.65
CA SER A 20 0.89 -1.47 26.85
C SER A 20 -0.08 -1.25 25.68
N ALA A 21 -1.20 -0.60 25.97
CA ALA A 21 -2.16 -0.19 24.94
C ALA A 21 -1.50 0.65 23.85
N ASP A 22 -0.65 1.62 24.21
CA ASP A 22 0.08 2.45 23.25
C ASP A 22 0.96 1.63 22.31
N LYS A 23 1.69 0.64 22.86
CA LYS A 23 2.55 -0.25 22.08
C LYS A 23 1.72 -1.15 21.16
N LEU A 24 0.57 -1.64 21.62
CA LEU A 24 -0.35 -2.40 20.79
C LEU A 24 -0.90 -1.52 19.65
N MET A 25 -1.30 -0.28 19.93
CA MET A 25 -1.82 0.65 18.95
C MET A 25 -0.77 0.96 17.86
N GLN A 26 0.45 1.33 18.25
CA GLN A 26 1.54 1.57 17.30
C GLN A 26 1.82 0.36 16.43
N ARG A 27 1.91 -0.84 17.02
CA ARG A 27 2.13 -2.09 16.28
C ARG A 27 0.98 -2.39 15.31
N SER A 28 -0.26 -2.15 15.74
CA SER A 28 -1.45 -2.38 14.92
C SER A 28 -1.48 -1.46 13.71
N VAL A 29 -1.18 -0.17 13.88
CA VAL A 29 -1.10 0.79 12.77
C VAL A 29 0.01 0.40 11.79
N ARG A 30 1.22 0.09 12.28
CA ARG A 30 2.32 -0.38 11.40
C ARG A 30 1.96 -1.67 10.66
N ALA A 31 1.29 -2.62 11.31
CA ALA A 31 0.87 -3.86 10.70
C ALA A 31 -0.17 -3.63 9.60
N PHE A 32 -1.11 -2.72 9.85
CA PHE A 32 -2.14 -2.32 8.89
C PHE A 32 -1.53 -1.62 7.66
N LEU A 33 -0.69 -0.60 7.85
CA LEU A 33 -0.02 0.09 6.74
C LEU A 33 0.79 -0.88 5.86
N ARG A 34 1.53 -1.82 6.49
CA ARG A 34 2.25 -2.86 5.75
C ARG A 34 1.34 -3.83 5.01
N GLN A 35 0.13 -4.07 5.50
CA GLN A 35 -0.86 -4.90 4.82
C GLN A 35 -1.39 -4.18 3.57
N GLU A 36 -1.72 -2.90 3.68
CA GLU A 36 -2.16 -2.08 2.54
C GLU A 36 -1.06 -2.00 1.47
N MET A 37 0.20 -1.82 1.89
CA MET A 37 1.34 -1.86 0.95
C MET A 37 1.44 -3.19 0.21
N ARG A 38 1.26 -4.32 0.91
CA ARG A 38 1.28 -5.64 0.26
C ARG A 38 0.15 -5.82 -0.73
N ALA A 39 -1.03 -5.26 -0.48
CA ALA A 39 -2.14 -5.32 -1.42
C ALA A 39 -1.80 -4.56 -2.71
N ALA A 40 -1.36 -3.30 -2.60
CA ALA A 40 -0.95 -2.51 -3.76
C ALA A 40 0.24 -3.13 -4.52
N GLN A 41 1.17 -3.76 -3.82
CA GLN A 41 2.29 -4.51 -4.43
C GLN A 41 1.81 -5.74 -5.22
N MET A 42 0.76 -6.44 -4.77
CA MET A 42 0.17 -7.54 -5.53
C MET A 42 -0.49 -7.04 -6.81
N ASP A 43 -1.24 -5.94 -6.73
CA ASP A 43 -1.86 -5.33 -7.91
C ASP A 43 -0.81 -4.88 -8.94
N ILE A 44 0.31 -4.31 -8.47
CA ILE A 44 1.46 -3.99 -9.32
C ILE A 44 2.09 -5.25 -9.92
N ALA A 45 2.28 -6.31 -9.13
CA ALA A 45 2.85 -7.56 -9.62
C ALA A 45 1.98 -8.19 -10.73
N ASP A 46 0.66 -8.13 -10.61
CA ASP A 46 -0.26 -8.59 -11.65
C ASP A 46 -0.12 -7.76 -12.96
N LEU A 47 0.16 -6.46 -12.85
CA LEU A 47 0.44 -5.59 -14.00
C LEU A 47 1.82 -5.89 -14.62
N GLN A 48 2.83 -6.12 -13.80
CA GLN A 48 4.17 -6.54 -14.23
C GLN A 48 4.11 -7.87 -14.99
N ASP A 49 3.41 -8.86 -14.45
CA ASP A 49 3.23 -10.17 -15.11
C ASP A 49 2.44 -10.06 -16.42
N ARG A 50 1.44 -9.16 -16.47
CA ARG A 50 0.62 -8.94 -17.67
C ARG A 50 1.40 -8.33 -18.83
N TYR A 51 2.25 -7.34 -18.55
CA TYR A 51 2.88 -6.52 -19.59
C TYR A 51 4.38 -6.79 -19.76
N GLY A 52 5.03 -7.49 -18.84
CA GLY A 52 6.46 -7.79 -18.89
C GLY A 52 7.37 -6.57 -18.69
N VAL A 53 6.84 -5.51 -18.09
CA VAL A 53 7.57 -4.26 -17.78
C VAL A 53 7.63 -4.05 -16.27
N MET A 54 8.51 -3.15 -15.81
CA MET A 54 8.80 -3.00 -14.38
C MET A 54 7.98 -1.91 -13.68
N ASP A 55 7.49 -0.92 -14.42
CA ASP A 55 6.82 0.27 -13.89
C ASP A 55 5.84 0.86 -14.91
N ALA A 56 5.00 1.80 -14.45
CA ALA A 56 3.99 2.46 -15.27
C ALA A 56 4.61 3.21 -16.47
N VAL A 57 5.75 3.87 -16.26
CA VAL A 57 6.47 4.64 -17.30
C VAL A 57 6.97 3.71 -18.40
N GLY A 58 7.48 2.53 -18.03
CA GLY A 58 7.88 1.48 -18.96
C GLY A 58 6.69 1.02 -19.81
N LEU A 59 5.54 0.79 -19.21
CA LEU A 59 4.31 0.43 -19.95
C LEU A 59 3.92 1.52 -20.96
N GLN A 60 3.93 2.79 -20.56
CA GLN A 60 3.60 3.91 -21.46
C GLN A 60 4.52 3.95 -22.68
N LYS A 61 5.83 3.76 -22.46
CA LYS A 61 6.83 3.76 -23.53
C LYS A 61 6.59 2.63 -24.54
N GLU A 62 6.30 1.42 -24.09
CA GLU A 62 6.01 0.28 -24.97
C GLU A 62 4.72 0.49 -25.77
N ILE A 63 3.72 1.16 -25.18
CA ILE A 63 2.49 1.54 -25.90
C ILE A 63 2.78 2.58 -26.98
N GLU A 64 3.55 3.62 -26.66
CA GLU A 64 3.94 4.69 -27.60
C GLU A 64 4.73 4.15 -28.80
N GLN A 65 5.55 3.12 -28.57
CA GLN A 65 6.33 2.45 -29.61
C GLN A 65 5.50 1.48 -30.46
N GLY A 66 4.29 1.14 -30.02
CA GLY A 66 3.40 0.19 -30.67
C GLY A 66 3.75 -1.28 -30.37
N GLU A 67 4.63 -1.53 -29.41
CA GLU A 67 5.01 -2.88 -28.96
C GLU A 67 3.90 -3.50 -28.10
N ILE A 68 3.17 -2.67 -27.34
CA ILE A 68 1.98 -3.06 -26.59
C ILE A 68 0.74 -2.39 -27.19
N TYR A 69 -0.32 -3.18 -27.38
CA TYR A 69 -1.59 -2.65 -27.88
C TYR A 69 -2.22 -1.66 -26.89
N SER A 70 -2.58 -0.48 -27.42
CA SER A 70 -2.96 0.71 -26.67
C SER A 70 -4.11 0.52 -25.66
N HIS A 71 -5.17 -0.21 -26.01
CA HIS A 71 -6.33 -0.38 -25.13
C HIS A 71 -6.46 -1.86 -24.68
N PRO A 72 -6.45 -2.19 -23.38
CA PRO A 72 -6.61 -1.33 -22.20
C PRO A 72 -5.30 -0.80 -21.58
N ALA A 73 -4.16 -0.95 -22.26
CA ALA A 73 -2.85 -0.70 -21.66
C ALA A 73 -2.66 0.74 -21.12
N TRP A 74 -3.25 1.77 -21.74
CA TRP A 74 -3.23 3.14 -21.17
C TRP A 74 -3.99 3.28 -19.87
N GLU A 75 -5.16 2.64 -19.72
CA GLU A 75 -5.92 2.70 -18.47
C GLU A 75 -5.15 2.01 -17.35
N ASN A 76 -4.56 0.87 -17.67
CA ASN A 76 -3.72 0.10 -16.77
C ASN A 76 -2.45 0.86 -16.36
N SER A 77 -1.82 1.65 -17.25
CA SER A 77 -0.66 2.45 -16.87
C SER A 77 -1.03 3.57 -15.90
N ILE A 78 -2.20 4.19 -16.07
CA ILE A 78 -2.73 5.19 -15.13
C ILE A 78 -3.03 4.57 -13.77
N GLU A 79 -3.66 3.39 -13.74
CA GLU A 79 -3.90 2.63 -12.50
C GLU A 79 -2.58 2.31 -11.80
N TRP A 80 -1.56 1.89 -12.56
CA TRP A 80 -0.24 1.61 -12.02
C TRP A 80 0.42 2.85 -11.37
N GLU A 81 0.40 4.01 -12.04
CA GLU A 81 0.90 5.27 -11.45
C GLU A 81 0.22 5.61 -10.12
N GLN A 82 -1.08 5.33 -10.01
CA GLN A 82 -1.84 5.55 -8.79
C GLN A 82 -1.38 4.59 -7.68
N LEU A 83 -1.13 3.32 -7.99
CA LEU A 83 -0.61 2.34 -7.05
C LEU A 83 0.80 2.72 -6.56
N GLU A 84 1.69 3.18 -7.44
CA GLU A 84 3.04 3.65 -7.08
C GLU A 84 2.99 4.90 -6.17
N SER A 85 2.12 5.85 -6.50
CA SER A 85 1.88 7.03 -5.68
C SER A 85 1.30 6.65 -4.30
N HIS A 86 0.37 5.69 -4.28
CA HIS A 86 -0.21 5.18 -3.04
C HIS A 86 0.83 4.50 -2.15
N LEU A 87 1.70 3.66 -2.72
CA LEU A 87 2.81 3.05 -1.98
C LEU A 87 3.73 4.10 -1.37
N THR A 88 4.12 5.11 -2.16
CA THR A 88 4.95 6.22 -1.66
C THR A 88 4.27 6.96 -0.51
N HIS A 89 2.94 7.11 -0.54
CA HIS A 89 2.19 7.71 0.55
C HIS A 89 2.16 6.83 1.81
N LEU A 90 1.92 5.54 1.67
CA LEU A 90 1.90 4.57 2.77
C LEU A 90 3.28 4.46 3.45
N GLU A 91 4.36 4.51 2.68
CA GLU A 91 5.74 4.51 3.20
C GLU A 91 5.98 5.72 4.11
N ARG A 92 5.60 6.92 3.66
CA ARG A 92 5.70 8.13 4.49
C ARG A 92 4.89 8.01 5.78
N LEU A 93 3.66 7.50 5.70
CA LEU A 93 2.84 7.27 6.89
C LEU A 93 3.48 6.24 7.84
N LEU A 94 4.15 5.22 7.31
CA LEU A 94 4.80 4.19 8.11
C LEU A 94 6.05 4.71 8.84
N ASP A 95 6.77 5.66 8.23
CA ASP A 95 7.92 6.34 8.83
C ASP A 95 7.53 7.30 9.95
N ASP A 96 6.32 7.87 9.88
CA ASP A 96 5.75 8.79 10.88
C ASP A 96 5.13 8.08 12.10
N VAL A 97 4.95 6.74 12.03
CA VAL A 97 4.47 5.87 13.13
C VAL A 97 5.67 5.19 13.80
#